data_AF-A0A832B492-F1
#
_entry.id   AF-A0A832B492-F1
#
_cell.length_a   1.000
_cell.length_b   1.000
_cell.length_c   1.000
_cell.angle_alpha   90.00
_cell.angle_beta   90.00
_cell.angle_gamma   90.00
#
_symmetry.space_group_name_H-M   'P 1'
#
loop_
_entity.id
_entity.type
_entity.pdbx_description
1 polymer ?
#
loop_
_entity_poly.entity_id
_entity_poly.type
_entity_poly.pdbx_seq_one_letter_code
_entity_poly.pdbx_strand_id
1 'polypeptide(L)'
;MDLRPDTTAGTNPKRSAARAELKEKEAAVTALERSIGATTTSPSDDLSETNRELHRLQDELAIARKARDAAEEALRPVPAKVRRNEIDPSAKVASPRLH
;
A
#
# COMPACT_ATOMS: atom_id res chain seq x y z
N MET A 1 -30.86 -17.89 -24.13
CA MET A 1 -29.78 -17.33 -23.30
C MET A 1 -29.56 -15.89 -23.75
N ASP A 2 -29.67 -14.94 -22.83
CA ASP A 2 -29.41 -13.52 -23.13
C ASP A 2 -28.14 -13.08 -22.40
N LEU A 3 -27.33 -12.23 -23.03
CA LEU A 3 -26.15 -11.63 -22.39
C LEU A 3 -26.57 -10.34 -21.70
N ARG A 4 -26.28 -10.23 -20.40
CA ARG A 4 -26.53 -9.02 -19.61
C ARG A 4 -25.21 -8.49 -19.06
N PRO A 5 -25.11 -7.17 -18.76
CA PRO A 5 -23.95 -6.64 -18.06
C PRO A 5 -23.66 -7.42 -16.77
N ASP A 6 -22.39 -7.76 -16.55
CA ASP A 6 -21.98 -8.51 -15.37
C ASP A 6 -21.90 -7.58 -14.15
N THR A 7 -22.97 -7.53 -13.36
CA THR A 7 -23.02 -6.73 -12.13
C THR A 7 -22.55 -7.50 -10.90
N THR A 8 -21.95 -8.69 -11.06
CA THR A 8 -21.46 -9.48 -9.92
C THR A 8 -20.28 -8.78 -9.23
N ALA A 9 -20.15 -8.98 -7.92
CA ALA A 9 -19.10 -8.35 -7.13
C ALA A 9 -17.74 -9.03 -7.41
N GLY A 10 -16.79 -8.28 -7.95
CA GLY A 10 -15.40 -8.71 -8.18
C GLY A 10 -14.41 -8.01 -7.25
N THR A 11 -13.20 -8.57 -7.13
CA THR A 11 -12.09 -7.93 -6.40
C THR A 11 -11.69 -6.63 -7.07
N ASN A 12 -11.57 -5.55 -6.28
CA ASN A 12 -11.16 -4.26 -6.81
C ASN A 12 -9.63 -4.19 -7.03
N PRO A 13 -9.14 -4.11 -8.29
CA PRO A 13 -7.70 -4.03 -8.56
C PRO A 13 -7.06 -2.77 -7.97
N LYS A 14 -7.82 -1.66 -7.85
CA LYS A 14 -7.33 -0.42 -7.23
C LYS A 14 -7.02 -0.60 -5.75
N ARG A 15 -7.83 -1.41 -5.03
CA ARG A 15 -7.55 -1.71 -3.61
C ARG A 15 -6.32 -2.60 -3.48
N SER A 16 -6.13 -3.55 -4.39
CA SER A 16 -4.93 -4.40 -4.41
C SER A 16 -3.66 -3.57 -4.65
N ALA A 17 -3.70 -2.63 -5.59
CA ALA A 17 -2.58 -1.71 -5.84
C ALA A 17 -2.29 -0.82 -4.61
N ALA A 18 -3.31 -0.19 -4.03
CA ALA A 18 -3.15 0.64 -2.84
C ALA A 18 -2.60 -0.15 -1.63
N ARG A 19 -2.97 -1.43 -1.48
CA ARG A 19 -2.38 -2.31 -0.46
C ARG A 19 -0.91 -2.61 -0.72
N ALA A 20 -0.53 -2.83 -1.97
CA ALA A 20 0.87 -3.05 -2.33
C ALA A 20 1.72 -1.83 -2.00
N GLU A 21 1.22 -0.63 -2.31
CA GLU A 21 1.87 0.63 -1.97
C GLU A 21 2.01 0.82 -0.45
N LEU A 22 0.95 0.58 0.33
CA LEU A 22 1.03 0.63 1.79
C LEU A 22 2.10 -0.30 2.34
N LYS A 23 2.14 -1.55 1.85
CA LYS A 23 3.13 -2.55 2.26
C LYS A 23 4.57 -2.12 1.92
N GLU A 24 4.76 -1.44 0.79
CA GLU A 24 6.06 -0.87 0.42
C GLU A 24 6.48 0.22 1.41
N LYS A 25 5.57 1.13 1.80
CA LYS A 25 5.86 2.18 2.78
C LYS A 25 6.13 1.60 4.17
N GLU A 26 5.40 0.57 4.60
CA GLU A 26 5.68 -0.17 5.83
C GLU A 26 7.08 -0.79 5.81
N ALA A 27 7.45 -1.44 4.70
CA ALA A 27 8.78 -2.04 4.55
C ALA A 27 9.91 -0.98 4.63
N ALA A 28 9.71 0.20 4.04
CA ALA A 28 10.65 1.31 4.13
C ALA A 28 10.81 1.81 5.57
N VAL A 29 9.72 1.96 6.32
CA VAL A 29 9.77 2.32 7.76
C VAL A 29 10.56 1.27 8.54
N THR A 30 10.28 -0.02 8.36
CA THR A 30 11.01 -1.09 9.06
C THR A 30 12.49 -1.12 8.68
N ALA A 31 12.84 -0.85 7.42
CA ALA A 31 14.24 -0.78 7.00
C ALA A 31 14.99 0.35 7.71
N LEU A 32 14.39 1.54 7.81
CA LEU A 32 14.96 2.68 8.52
C LEU A 32 15.10 2.43 10.01
N GLU A 33 14.09 1.83 10.66
CA GLU A 33 14.16 1.44 12.08
C GLU A 33 15.30 0.45 12.34
N ARG A 34 15.53 -0.51 11.44
CA ARG A 34 16.67 -1.43 11.52
C ARG A 34 18.01 -0.71 11.33
N SER A 35 18.12 0.21 10.38
CA SER A 35 19.33 1.00 10.18
C SER A 35 19.68 1.83 11.41
N ILE A 36 18.69 2.50 12.02
CA ILE A 36 18.87 3.24 13.29
C ILE A 36 19.38 2.30 14.38
N GLY A 37 18.76 1.14 14.53
CA GLY A 37 19.20 0.12 15.49
C GLY A 37 20.65 -0.29 15.26
N ALA A 38 21.02 -0.61 14.01
CA ALA A 38 22.38 -1.01 13.64
C ALA A 38 23.41 0.09 13.93
N THR A 39 23.14 1.33 13.53
CA THR A 39 24.01 2.50 13.79
C THR A 39 24.16 2.75 15.29
N THR A 40 23.11 2.50 16.09
CA THR A 40 23.16 2.65 17.54
C THR A 40 24.00 1.55 18.20
N THR A 41 23.92 0.30 17.73
CA THR A 41 24.66 -0.84 18.30
C THR A 41 26.09 -0.97 17.81
N SER A 42 26.46 -0.28 16.73
CA SER A 42 27.79 -0.32 16.13
C SER A 42 28.22 1.10 15.74
N PRO A 43 28.46 1.97 16.73
CA PRO A 43 28.92 3.33 16.48
C PRO A 43 30.31 3.34 15.86
N SER A 44 30.59 4.35 15.04
CA SER A 44 31.94 4.64 14.57
C SER A 44 32.84 5.16 15.69
N ASP A 45 34.16 5.12 15.47
CA ASP A 45 35.14 5.71 16.39
C ASP A 45 34.90 7.23 16.58
N ASP A 46 34.39 7.90 15.54
CA ASP A 46 33.89 9.27 15.63
C ASP A 46 32.39 9.28 16.00
N LEU A 47 32.10 9.60 17.26
CA LEU A 47 30.74 9.73 17.77
C LEU A 47 29.95 10.89 17.14
N SER A 48 30.62 11.93 16.65
CA SER A 48 29.96 13.06 15.98
C SER A 48 29.36 12.63 14.64
N GLU A 49 30.05 11.75 13.91
CA GLU A 49 29.55 11.18 12.66
C GLU A 49 28.37 10.24 12.90
N THR A 50 28.47 9.38 13.93
CA THR A 50 27.36 8.51 14.35
C THR A 50 26.11 9.33 14.70
N ASN A 51 26.26 10.40 15.49
CA ASN A 51 25.13 11.25 15.87
C ASN A 51 24.50 11.97 14.67
N ARG A 52 25.32 12.46 13.73
CA ARG A 52 24.83 13.08 12.49
C ARG A 52 24.03 12.09 11.66
N GLU A 53 24.51 10.86 11.51
CA GLU A 53 23.82 9.82 10.77
C GLU A 53 22.51 9.41 11.47
N LEU A 54 22.50 9.27 12.79
CA LEU A 54 21.28 8.97 13.54
C LEU A 54 20.22 10.07 13.38
N HIS A 55 20.61 11.34 13.42
CA HIS A 55 19.68 12.45 13.15
C HIS A 55 19.08 12.37 11.75
N ARG A 56 19.93 12.13 10.74
CA ARG A 56 19.47 11.96 9.37
C ARG A 56 18.48 10.80 9.24
N LEU A 57 18.80 9.63 9.79
CA LEU A 57 17.95 8.45 9.73
C LEU A 57 16.61 8.68 10.47
N GLN A 58 16.61 9.44 11.56
CA GLN A 58 15.39 9.83 12.28
C GLN A 58 14.50 10.76 11.45
N ASP A 59 15.08 11.73 10.75
CA ASP A 59 14.34 12.62 9.84
C ASP A 59 13.73 11.82 8.67
N GLU A 60 14.52 10.92 8.07
CA GLU A 60 14.04 10.02 7.02
C GLU A 60 12.91 9.11 7.52
N LEU A 61 13.02 8.58 8.74
CA LEU A 61 11.97 7.78 9.38
C LEU A 61 10.69 8.58 9.60
N ALA A 62 10.79 9.85 10.01
CA ALA A 62 9.63 10.71 10.19
C ALA A 62 8.89 10.95 8.86
N ILE A 63 9.63 11.16 7.77
CA ILE A 63 9.08 11.30 6.42
C ILE A 63 8.42 9.99 5.97
N ALA A 64 9.10 8.85 6.15
CA ALA A 64 8.58 7.54 5.77
C ALA A 64 7.28 7.18 6.52
N ARG A 65 7.19 7.51 7.82
CA ARG A 65 5.96 7.33 8.61
C ARG A 65 4.81 8.19 8.07
N LYS A 66 5.04 9.46 7.76
CA LYS A 66 4.02 10.30 7.12
C LYS A 66 3.56 9.74 5.77
N ALA A 67 4.48 9.20 4.97
CA ALA A 67 4.15 8.57 3.69
C ALA A 67 3.31 7.29 3.88
N ARG A 68 3.64 6.46 4.88
CA ARG A 68 2.82 5.31 5.26
C ARG A 68 1.41 5.73 5.67
N ASP A 69 1.30 6.75 6.53
CA ASP A 69 0.00 7.23 7.02
C ASP A 69 -0.86 7.78 5.85
N ALA A 70 -0.24 8.49 4.92
CA ALA A 70 -0.91 8.95 3.70
C ALA A 70 -1.38 7.79 2.81
N ALA A 71 -0.57 6.73 2.67
CA ALA A 71 -0.95 5.53 1.91
C ALA A 71 -2.10 4.76 2.58
N GLU A 72 -2.12 4.71 3.92
CA GLU A 72 -3.22 4.12 4.67
C GLU A 72 -4.53 4.91 4.50
N GLU A 73 -4.45 6.24 4.58
CA GLU A 73 -5.59 7.12 4.34
C GLU A 73 -6.13 6.98 2.92
N ALA A 74 -5.24 6.88 1.93
CA ALA A 74 -5.60 6.65 0.53
C ALA A 74 -6.27 5.28 0.31
N LEU A 75 -5.88 4.25 1.08
CA LEU A 75 -6.47 2.91 1.00
C LEU A 75 -7.88 2.84 1.62
N ARG A 76 -8.13 3.59 2.70
CA ARG A 76 -9.37 3.54 3.48
C ARG A 76 -10.65 3.68 2.63
N PRO A 77 -10.79 4.67 1.72
CA PRO A 77 -12.02 4.84 0.94
C PRO A 77 -12.18 3.83 -0.21
N VAL A 78 -11.13 3.09 -0.58
CA VAL A 78 -11.17 2.21 -1.75
C VAL A 78 -11.94 0.92 -1.44
N PRO A 79 -13.13 0.66 -2.02
CA PRO A 79 -13.92 -0.51 -1.67
C PRO A 79 -13.21 -1.81 -2.04
N ALA A 80 -13.39 -2.86 -1.23
CA ALA A 80 -12.77 -4.16 -1.47
C ALA A 80 -13.35 -4.91 -2.67
N LYS A 81 -14.64 -4.74 -2.89
CA LYS A 81 -15.36 -5.30 -4.02
C LYS A 81 -16.05 -4.17 -4.78
N VAL A 82 -16.01 -4.27 -6.10
CA VAL A 82 -16.74 -3.41 -7.03
C VAL A 82 -17.44 -4.29 -8.04
N ARG A 83 -18.43 -3.77 -8.76
CA ARG A 83 -19.11 -4.60 -9.76
C ARG A 83 -18.16 -4.90 -10.92
N ARG A 84 -18.25 -6.09 -11.52
CA ARG A 84 -17.38 -6.46 -12.64
C ARG A 84 -17.50 -5.52 -13.83
N ASN A 85 -18.70 -5.06 -14.14
CA ASN A 85 -18.92 -4.03 -15.17
C ASN A 85 -18.35 -2.64 -14.82
N GLU A 86 -18.02 -2.36 -13.56
CA GLU A 86 -17.28 -1.15 -13.15
C GLU A 86 -15.76 -1.32 -13.31
N ILE A 87 -15.26 -2.55 -13.34
CA ILE A 87 -13.85 -2.88 -13.62
C ILE A 87 -13.61 -2.96 -15.12
N ASP A 88 -14.48 -3.68 -15.82
CA ASP A 88 -14.47 -3.87 -17.27
C ASP A 88 -15.89 -3.59 -17.80
N PRO A 89 -16.13 -2.44 -18.44
CA PRO A 89 -17.43 -2.08 -19.00
C PRO A 89 -18.00 -3.10 -20.00
N SER A 90 -17.15 -3.95 -20.58
CA SER A 90 -17.53 -4.98 -21.53
C SER A 90 -17.90 -6.33 -20.89
N ALA A 91 -17.74 -6.47 -19.57
CA ALA A 91 -18.05 -7.70 -18.85
C ALA A 91 -19.53 -8.05 -18.97
N LYS A 92 -19.82 -9.25 -19.50
CA LYS A 92 -21.17 -9.79 -19.70
C LYS A 92 -21.29 -11.18 -19.08
N VAL A 93 -22.47 -11.49 -18.57
CA VAL A 93 -22.82 -12.81 -18.04
C VAL A 93 -24.04 -13.37 -18.77
N ALA A 94 -24.03 -14.67 -19.02
CA ALA A 94 -25.17 -15.37 -19.60
C ALA A 94 -26.30 -15.49 -18.56
N SER A 95 -27.49 -15.05 -18.92
CA SER A 95 -28.70 -15.17 -18.10
C SER A 95 -29.65 -16.18 -18.76
N PRO A 96 -30.11 -17.21 -18.02
CA PRO A 96 -31.14 -18.13 -18.50
C PRO A 96 -32.40 -17.35 -18.89
N ARG A 97 -33.01 -17.71 -20.02
CA ARG A 97 -34.37 -17.27 -20.32
C ARG A 97 -35.29 -18.10 -19.44
N LEU A 98 -35.64 -17.56 -18.29
CA LEU A 98 -36.73 -18.09 -17.47
C LEU A 98 -38.02 -17.71 -18.22
N HIS A 99 -38.54 -18.64 -19.01
CA HIS A 99 -39.88 -18.58 -19.61
C HIS A 99 -40.89 -19.15 -18.63
#